data_AF-A0A350UU04-F1
#
_entry.id   AF-A0A350UU04-F1
#
_cell.length_a   1.000
_cell.length_b   1.000
_cell.length_c   1.000
_cell.angle_alpha   90.00
_cell.angle_beta   90.00
_cell.angle_gamma   90.00
#
_symmetry.space_group_name_H-M   'P 1'
#
loop_
_entity.id
_entity.type
_entity.pdbx_description
1 polymer ?
#
loop_
_entity_poly.entity_id
_entity_poly.type
_entity_poly.pdbx_seq_one_letter_code
_entity_poly.pdbx_strand_id
1 'polypeptide(L)'
;MLPEWIIFIKEVEGKKPNLQGASLGNSKLMGANLAGADLTNADLSIAYLIKADLSQANLTNADLSGAVISEANLRGADLMGADLEDAFLNGADLTDASNLTCDQIELANFDKETCFPDYIQISWGSKEDFTCC
;
A
#
# COMPACT_ATOMS: atom_id res chain seq x y z
N MET A 1 -22.71 -0.81 -11.27
CA MET A 1 -23.12 -1.73 -10.20
C MET A 1 -21.84 -2.26 -9.58
N LEU A 2 -21.57 -1.96 -8.32
CA LEU A 2 -20.37 -2.44 -7.64
C LEU A 2 -20.51 -3.97 -7.44
N PRO A 3 -19.46 -4.77 -7.69
CA PRO A 3 -19.52 -6.23 -7.55
C PRO A 3 -19.90 -6.65 -6.12
N GLU A 4 -20.63 -7.76 -5.97
CA GLU A 4 -21.30 -8.17 -4.72
C GLU A 4 -20.35 -8.32 -3.52
N TRP A 5 -19.05 -8.55 -3.75
CA TRP A 5 -18.05 -8.60 -2.68
C TRP A 5 -17.88 -7.26 -1.95
N ILE A 6 -18.20 -6.13 -2.59
CA ILE A 6 -18.18 -4.80 -1.96
C ILE A 6 -19.32 -4.66 -0.92
N ILE A 7 -20.41 -5.41 -1.08
CA ILE A 7 -21.52 -5.43 -0.11
C ILE A 7 -21.15 -6.30 1.10
N PHE A 8 -20.41 -7.39 0.89
CA PHE A 8 -20.02 -8.33 1.96
C PHE A 8 -19.13 -7.69 3.05
N ILE A 9 -18.40 -6.61 2.73
CA ILE A 9 -17.53 -5.92 3.69
C ILE A 9 -18.33 -5.08 4.70
N LYS A 10 -19.58 -4.72 4.41
CA LYS A 10 -20.38 -3.86 5.31
C LYS A 10 -20.98 -4.57 6.53
N GLU A 11 -20.96 -5.91 6.59
CA GLU A 11 -21.68 -6.69 7.62
C GLU A 11 -20.81 -7.41 8.65
N VAL A 12 -19.48 -7.45 8.52
CA VAL A 12 -18.61 -8.14 9.50
C VAL A 12 -18.08 -7.16 10.54
N GLU A 13 -18.94 -6.75 11.48
CA GLU A 13 -18.51 -5.97 12.64
C GLU A 13 -17.48 -6.75 13.46
N GLY A 14 -16.23 -6.26 13.45
CA GLY A 14 -15.19 -6.61 14.43
C GLY A 14 -14.06 -7.52 13.97
N LYS A 15 -14.17 -8.18 12.81
CA LYS A 15 -13.04 -8.94 12.24
C LYS A 15 -12.45 -8.21 11.03
N LYS A 16 -11.21 -7.77 11.19
CA LYS A 16 -10.34 -7.31 10.10
C LYS A 16 -10.36 -8.36 8.96
N PRO A 17 -10.45 -7.94 7.68
CA PRO A 17 -10.48 -8.89 6.55
C PRO A 17 -9.24 -9.80 6.58
N ASN A 18 -9.43 -11.11 6.54
CA ASN A 18 -8.33 -12.05 6.32
C ASN A 18 -8.23 -12.34 4.83
N LEU A 19 -7.17 -11.83 4.21
CA LEU A 19 -6.84 -11.94 2.79
C LEU A 19 -5.41 -12.50 2.64
N GLN A 20 -4.93 -13.27 3.62
CA GLN A 20 -3.62 -13.89 3.58
C GLN A 20 -3.50 -14.77 2.33
N GLY A 21 -2.46 -14.53 1.53
CA GLY A 21 -2.21 -15.27 0.29
C GLY A 21 -3.27 -15.07 -0.80
N ALA A 22 -4.15 -14.06 -0.66
CA ALA A 22 -5.16 -13.79 -1.68
C ALA A 22 -4.48 -13.40 -3.01
N SER A 23 -5.00 -13.94 -4.12
CA SER A 23 -4.60 -13.49 -5.46
C SER A 23 -5.56 -12.39 -5.91
N LEU A 24 -5.06 -11.16 -5.80
CA LEU A 24 -5.74 -9.90 -6.11
C LEU A 24 -4.99 -9.12 -7.20
N GLY A 25 -3.99 -9.73 -7.86
CA GLY A 25 -3.28 -9.10 -8.95
C GLY A 25 -4.22 -8.58 -10.04
N ASN A 26 -3.91 -7.42 -10.61
CA ASN A 26 -4.72 -6.71 -11.61
C ASN A 26 -6.15 -6.33 -11.17
N SER A 27 -6.50 -6.47 -9.88
CA SER A 27 -7.85 -6.18 -9.39
C SER A 27 -8.15 -4.69 -9.38
N LYS A 28 -9.43 -4.34 -9.50
CA LYS A 28 -9.93 -2.96 -9.39
C LYS A 28 -10.46 -2.72 -7.98
N LEU A 29 -9.59 -2.19 -7.12
CA LEU A 29 -9.81 -1.98 -5.69
C LEU A 29 -9.83 -0.49 -5.32
N MET A 30 -10.09 0.39 -6.30
CA MET A 30 -10.12 1.84 -6.09
C MET A 30 -11.13 2.22 -5.00
N GLY A 31 -10.67 2.93 -3.97
CA GLY A 31 -11.48 3.32 -2.81
C GLY A 31 -11.93 2.15 -1.92
N ALA A 32 -11.35 0.96 -2.06
CA ALA A 32 -11.68 -0.18 -1.21
C ALA A 32 -11.30 0.11 0.25
N ASN A 33 -12.13 -0.38 1.18
CA ASN A 33 -11.79 -0.38 2.60
C ASN A 33 -11.14 -1.73 2.94
N LEU A 34 -9.83 -1.70 3.13
CA LEU A 34 -8.95 -2.79 3.55
C LEU A 34 -8.28 -2.44 4.89
N ALA A 35 -8.85 -1.50 5.65
CA ALA A 35 -8.28 -1.06 6.92
C ALA A 35 -8.14 -2.24 7.88
N GLY A 36 -6.92 -2.45 8.35
CA GLY A 36 -6.56 -3.53 9.24
C GLY A 36 -6.48 -4.91 8.59
N ALA A 37 -6.70 -5.05 7.28
CA ALA A 37 -6.70 -6.37 6.63
C ALA A 37 -5.38 -7.11 6.82
N ASP A 38 -5.45 -8.42 6.99
CA ASP A 38 -4.28 -9.30 6.89
C ASP A 38 -4.08 -9.67 5.42
N LEU A 39 -3.10 -9.07 4.78
CA LEU A 39 -2.69 -9.27 3.39
C LEU A 39 -1.32 -9.95 3.32
N THR A 40 -0.93 -10.67 4.38
CA THR A 40 0.36 -11.37 4.43
C THR A 40 0.49 -12.31 3.22
N ASN A 41 1.61 -12.23 2.48
CA ASN A 41 1.87 -12.99 1.25
C ASN A 41 0.82 -12.83 0.14
N ALA A 42 -0.04 -11.80 0.18
CA ALA A 42 -1.03 -11.57 -0.87
C ALA A 42 -0.35 -11.11 -2.17
N ASP A 43 -0.90 -11.54 -3.30
CA ASP A 43 -0.55 -11.01 -4.62
C ASP A 43 -1.47 -9.83 -4.93
N LEU A 44 -0.91 -8.62 -4.92
CA LEU A 44 -1.53 -7.36 -5.30
C LEU A 44 -0.81 -6.76 -6.51
N SER A 45 -0.04 -7.55 -7.25
CA SER A 45 0.73 -7.08 -8.41
C SER A 45 -0.19 -6.38 -9.41
N ILE A 46 0.19 -5.18 -9.84
CA ILE A 46 -0.56 -4.37 -10.84
C ILE A 46 -2.01 -4.06 -10.37
N ALA A 47 -2.34 -4.21 -9.09
CA ALA A 47 -3.66 -3.87 -8.57
C ALA A 47 -3.90 -2.35 -8.59
N TYR A 48 -5.16 -1.95 -8.82
CA TYR A 48 -5.58 -0.55 -8.80
C TYR A 48 -6.19 -0.22 -7.44
N LEU A 49 -5.38 0.34 -6.55
CA LEU A 49 -5.68 0.68 -5.15
C LEU A 49 -5.79 2.20 -4.90
N ILE A 50 -5.98 2.99 -5.96
CA ILE A 50 -6.11 4.45 -5.85
C ILE A 50 -7.15 4.82 -4.77
N LYS A 51 -6.76 5.65 -3.80
CA LYS A 51 -7.61 6.09 -2.67
C LYS A 51 -8.14 4.97 -1.77
N ALA A 52 -7.57 3.77 -1.84
CA ALA A 52 -7.94 2.70 -0.93
C ALA A 52 -7.50 3.02 0.50
N ASP A 53 -8.24 2.50 1.48
CA ASP A 53 -7.85 2.54 2.89
C ASP A 53 -7.17 1.22 3.24
N LEU A 54 -5.85 1.25 3.39
CA LEU A 54 -4.98 0.16 3.84
C LEU A 54 -4.41 0.46 5.24
N SER A 55 -5.00 1.40 5.98
CA SER A 55 -4.46 1.79 7.29
C SER A 55 -4.42 0.59 8.24
N GLN A 56 -3.31 0.43 8.95
CA GLN A 56 -3.05 -0.70 9.86
C GLN A 56 -3.12 -2.10 9.20
N ALA A 57 -3.08 -2.20 7.87
CA ALA A 57 -3.03 -3.48 7.19
C ALA A 57 -1.68 -4.18 7.43
N ASN A 58 -1.70 -5.50 7.47
CA ASN A 58 -0.49 -6.31 7.47
C ASN A 58 -0.16 -6.70 6.02
N LEU A 59 0.84 -6.07 5.41
CA LEU A 59 1.32 -6.32 4.05
C LEU A 59 2.63 -7.12 4.05
N THR A 60 2.91 -7.86 5.12
CA THR A 60 4.15 -8.65 5.23
C THR A 60 4.30 -9.59 4.04
N ASN A 61 5.41 -9.46 3.29
CA ASN A 61 5.71 -10.20 2.06
C ASN A 61 4.63 -10.12 0.97
N ALA A 62 3.77 -9.10 0.98
CA ALA A 62 2.81 -8.89 -0.09
C ALA A 62 3.56 -8.43 -1.36
N ASP A 63 3.11 -8.91 -2.52
CA ASP A 63 3.58 -8.44 -3.82
C ASP A 63 2.73 -7.25 -4.25
N LEU A 64 3.27 -6.04 -4.20
CA LEU A 64 2.66 -4.81 -4.69
C LEU A 64 3.36 -4.31 -5.98
N SER A 65 4.14 -5.17 -6.64
CA SER A 65 4.90 -4.78 -7.82
C SER A 65 3.99 -4.20 -8.92
N GLY A 66 4.35 -3.03 -9.43
CA GLY A 66 3.57 -2.29 -10.44
C GLY A 66 2.16 -1.84 -9.99
N ALA A 67 1.79 -2.00 -8.71
CA ALA A 67 0.47 -1.61 -8.23
C ALA A 67 0.29 -0.08 -8.24
N VAL A 68 -0.93 0.37 -8.51
CA VAL A 68 -1.28 1.79 -8.49
C VAL A 68 -1.95 2.13 -7.17
N ILE A 69 -1.18 2.67 -6.24
CA ILE A 69 -1.55 2.90 -4.83
C ILE A 69 -1.62 4.41 -4.51
N SER A 70 -1.75 5.25 -5.55
CA SER A 70 -1.75 6.70 -5.42
C SER A 70 -2.89 7.20 -4.52
N GLU A 71 -2.60 8.23 -3.71
CA GLU A 71 -3.54 8.82 -2.74
C GLU A 71 -4.15 7.81 -1.73
N ALA A 72 -3.58 6.61 -1.59
CA ALA A 72 -4.07 5.62 -0.62
C ALA A 72 -3.60 5.94 0.80
N ASN A 73 -4.38 5.49 1.77
CA ASN A 73 -4.04 5.57 3.19
C ASN A 73 -3.35 4.27 3.63
N LEU A 74 -2.04 4.28 3.84
CA LEU A 74 -1.26 3.16 4.40
C LEU A 74 -0.80 3.44 5.85
N ARG A 75 -1.45 4.37 6.56
CA ARG A 75 -1.00 4.77 7.89
C ARG A 75 -0.93 3.58 8.84
N GLY A 76 0.22 3.38 9.48
CA GLY A 76 0.43 2.28 10.41
C GLY A 76 0.44 0.88 9.79
N ALA A 77 0.53 0.74 8.46
CA ALA A 77 0.65 -0.57 7.82
C ALA A 77 2.02 -1.22 8.08
N ASP A 78 2.06 -2.55 8.13
CA ASP A 78 3.31 -3.31 8.22
C ASP A 78 3.76 -3.73 6.82
N LEU A 79 4.89 -3.21 6.36
CA LEU A 79 5.45 -3.41 5.01
C LEU A 79 6.65 -4.37 5.00
N MET A 80 6.85 -5.17 6.05
CA MET A 80 7.99 -6.08 6.15
C MET A 80 8.09 -6.98 4.91
N GLY A 81 9.15 -6.80 4.11
CA GLY A 81 9.40 -7.62 2.92
C GLY A 81 8.39 -7.47 1.79
N ALA A 82 7.51 -6.47 1.84
CA ALA A 82 6.61 -6.17 0.73
C ALA A 82 7.40 -5.75 -0.51
N ASP A 83 7.00 -6.23 -1.68
CA ASP A 83 7.60 -5.84 -2.95
C ASP A 83 6.90 -4.59 -3.49
N LEU A 84 7.62 -3.48 -3.62
CA LEU A 84 7.13 -2.19 -4.11
C LEU A 84 7.80 -1.79 -5.44
N GLU A 85 8.48 -2.71 -6.12
CA GLU A 85 9.12 -2.44 -7.43
C GLU A 85 8.08 -1.88 -8.42
N ASP A 86 8.39 -0.75 -9.06
CA ASP A 86 7.52 -0.03 -9.99
C ASP A 86 6.14 0.37 -9.44
N ALA A 87 5.90 0.30 -8.13
CA ALA A 87 4.63 0.71 -7.53
C ALA A 87 4.45 2.24 -7.56
N PHE A 88 3.22 2.71 -7.77
CA PHE A 88 2.89 4.14 -7.82
C PHE A 88 2.29 4.61 -6.49
N LEU A 89 3.10 5.27 -5.67
CA LEU A 89 2.81 5.79 -4.33
C LEU A 89 2.57 7.32 -4.29
N ASN A 90 2.40 7.98 -5.44
CA ASN A 90 2.14 9.42 -5.53
C ASN A 90 1.02 9.87 -4.57
N GLY A 91 1.32 10.79 -3.65
CA GLY A 91 0.38 11.28 -2.65
C GLY A 91 -0.13 10.24 -1.63
N ALA A 92 0.45 9.04 -1.58
CA ALA A 92 0.08 8.04 -0.57
C ALA A 92 0.54 8.47 0.83
N ASP A 93 -0.24 8.11 1.85
CA ASP A 93 0.10 8.38 3.25
C ASP A 93 0.63 7.12 3.94
N LEU A 94 1.95 7.01 4.07
CA LEU A 94 2.64 5.95 4.81
C LEU A 94 3.07 6.40 6.22
N THR A 95 2.51 7.48 6.77
CA THR A 95 2.85 7.93 8.13
C THR A 95 2.63 6.79 9.13
N ASP A 96 3.54 6.63 10.09
CA ASP A 96 3.48 5.56 11.11
C ASP A 96 3.60 4.13 10.55
N ALA A 97 3.75 3.91 9.24
CA ALA A 97 3.99 2.58 8.71
C ALA A 97 5.30 1.99 9.27
N SER A 98 5.35 0.68 9.42
CA SER A 98 6.50 -0.03 9.98
C SER A 98 7.19 -0.91 8.94
N ASN A 99 8.47 -1.19 9.17
CA ASN A 99 9.28 -2.12 8.38
C ASN A 99 9.45 -1.77 6.90
N LEU A 100 9.06 -0.57 6.48
CA LEU A 100 9.47 0.01 5.20
C LEU A 100 10.98 0.28 5.20
N THR A 101 11.67 -0.02 4.11
CA THR A 101 13.09 0.28 3.93
C THR A 101 13.33 1.23 2.75
N CYS A 102 14.50 1.88 2.71
CA CYS A 102 14.93 2.67 1.55
C CYS A 102 14.98 1.83 0.27
N ASP A 103 15.49 0.60 0.34
CA ASP A 103 15.59 -0.31 -0.81
C ASP A 103 14.20 -0.62 -1.41
N GLN A 104 13.17 -0.78 -0.58
CA GLN A 104 11.80 -1.03 -1.06
C GLN A 104 11.23 0.14 -1.85
N ILE A 105 11.61 1.38 -1.53
CA ILE A 105 11.10 2.59 -2.19
C ILE A 105 12.04 3.11 -3.28
N GLU A 106 13.28 2.63 -3.38
CA GLU A 106 14.25 3.06 -4.39
C GLU A 106 13.75 2.82 -5.82
N LEU A 107 12.97 1.76 -6.01
CA LEU A 107 12.36 1.39 -7.29
C LEU A 107 10.87 1.74 -7.39
N ALA A 108 10.32 2.41 -6.38
CA ALA A 108 8.93 2.87 -6.39
C ALA A 108 8.82 4.29 -6.98
N ASN A 109 7.64 4.61 -7.52
CA ASN A 109 7.32 5.94 -7.99
C ASN A 109 6.57 6.71 -6.90
N PHE A 110 7.17 7.78 -6.39
CA PHE A 110 6.55 8.66 -5.39
C PHE A 110 6.95 10.11 -5.63
N ASP A 111 6.28 11.04 -4.96
CA ASP A 111 6.51 12.47 -5.13
C ASP A 111 6.57 13.20 -3.78
N LYS A 112 6.60 14.53 -3.84
CA LYS A 112 6.70 15.40 -2.66
C LYS A 112 5.42 15.42 -1.81
N GLU A 113 4.33 14.84 -2.30
CA GLU A 113 3.06 14.72 -1.57
C GLU A 113 2.97 13.39 -0.82
N THR A 114 3.77 12.39 -1.21
CA THR A 114 3.89 11.12 -0.48
C THR A 114 4.44 11.37 0.92
N CYS A 115 3.71 10.88 1.92
CA CYS A 115 4.11 10.99 3.33
C CYS A 115 4.77 9.67 3.77
N PHE A 116 5.95 9.76 4.38
CA PHE A 116 6.72 8.60 4.84
C PHE A 116 6.72 8.49 6.36
N PRO A 117 7.03 7.30 6.93
CA PRO A 117 7.33 7.16 8.35
C PRO A 117 8.50 8.05 8.77
N ASP A 118 8.49 8.53 10.03
CA ASP A 118 9.52 9.44 10.56
C ASP A 118 10.96 8.89 10.48
N TYR A 119 11.13 7.57 10.38
CA TYR A 119 12.44 6.94 10.27
C TYR A 119 12.94 6.80 8.81
N ILE A 120 12.13 7.13 7.81
CA ILE A 120 12.52 7.22 6.40
C ILE A 120 12.75 8.70 6.07
N GLN A 121 14.01 9.09 5.87
CA GLN A 121 14.35 10.47 5.58
C GLN A 121 14.62 10.63 4.08
N ILE A 122 13.73 11.35 3.38
CA ILE A 122 13.89 11.64 1.96
C ILE A 122 14.44 13.05 1.77
N SER A 123 15.58 13.14 1.09
CA SER A 123 16.17 14.40 0.62
C SER A 123 15.97 14.53 -0.89
N TRP A 124 15.27 15.57 -1.32
CA TRP A 124 15.03 15.83 -2.74
C TRP A 124 16.20 16.63 -3.35
N GLY A 125 16.77 16.09 -4.42
CA GLY A 125 17.82 16.72 -5.21
C GLY A 125 17.24 17.61 -6.32
N SER A 126 17.63 17.33 -7.58
CA SER A 126 17.04 17.99 -8.75
C SER A 126 15.61 17.50 -8.99
N LYS A 127 14.97 17.87 -10.11
CA LYS A 127 13.52 17.75 -10.31
C LYS A 127 12.96 16.33 -10.08
N GLU A 128 13.77 15.29 -10.19
CA GLU A 128 13.39 13.87 -10.10
C GLU A 128 14.36 13.01 -9.28
N ASP A 129 15.38 13.59 -8.66
CA ASP A 129 16.37 12.84 -7.87
C ASP A 129 16.02 12.88 -6.38
N PHE A 130 16.18 11.77 -5.67
CA PHE A 130 16.09 11.73 -4.21
C PHE A 130 17.23 10.90 -3.60
N THR A 131 17.43 11.08 -2.30
CA THR A 131 18.26 10.20 -1.48
C THR A 131 17.47 9.80 -0.25
N CYS A 132 17.50 8.51 0.09
CA CYS A 132 16.91 7.97 1.30
C CYS A 132 18.04 7.70 2.32
N CYS A 133 17.91 8.17 3.55
CA CYS A 133 18.92 8.07 4.62
C CYS A 133 18.33 7.58 5.94
#